data_AF-A0A3A5R2M5-F1
#
_entry.id   AF-A0A3A5R2M5-F1
#
_cell.length_a   1.000
_cell.length_b   1.000
_cell.length_c   1.000
_cell.angle_alpha   90.00
_cell.angle_beta   90.00
_cell.angle_gamma   90.00
#
_symmetry.space_group_name_H-M   'P 1'
#
loop_
_entity.id
_entity.type
_entity.pdbx_description
1 polymer ?
#
loop_
_entity_poly.entity_id
_entity_poly.type
_entity_poly.pdbx_seq_one_letter_code
_entity_poly.pdbx_strand_id
1 'polypeptide(L)'
;MMNKTKIKRYMKHYPDLLLLFALLSVTTMIKAQISIRPYSEWEATQFVAVNGHQPEDYVTPDNNWEILYNLRTPRTQAELREMGIKCSDSQLLLLEVGGLVSKTKGKWKATIPILDKEQTNSLRSLSKEIAESMYVKTKADFISLAQTISEMGFKNNVLSLVFSYLLDGKMWTKLVLFEDVDNYTSWSGCYWVLYESRNGFACGTNGFGEQNLILTYINSGIAPDNDIMDHCADEIAQFGKVTDAKLVSQLKPYGLVDDNGDVLFPIIKKRQDRFHQITEKLVNSISAELKNNCGSLASQYGIDNEKVAMVMLYHEVMWDLVDNLIQDRIIFTPAIFKDEESNKERLNEVVFFIEGGLMQ
;
A
#
# COMPACT_ATOMS: atom_id res chain seq x y z
N MET A 1 15.65 -100.12 -16.33
CA MET A 1 16.42 -99.89 -15.09
C MET A 1 17.24 -98.62 -15.27
N MET A 2 16.91 -97.56 -14.52
CA MET A 2 17.42 -96.19 -14.70
C MET A 2 18.96 -96.11 -14.62
N ASN A 3 19.56 -95.44 -15.59
CA ASN A 3 20.98 -95.10 -15.59
C ASN A 3 21.18 -93.61 -15.27
N LYS A 4 22.22 -93.33 -14.47
CA LYS A 4 22.55 -92.02 -13.90
C LYS A 4 23.14 -91.07 -14.94
N THR A 5 22.73 -89.81 -14.90
CA THR A 5 23.52 -88.70 -15.45
C THR A 5 23.53 -87.53 -14.47
N LYS A 6 24.73 -87.22 -13.94
CA LYS A 6 25.08 -85.97 -13.22
C LYS A 6 25.12 -84.80 -14.22
N ILE A 7 24.61 -83.61 -13.90
CA ILE A 7 25.25 -82.31 -14.25
C ILE A 7 24.88 -81.20 -13.22
N LYS A 8 25.91 -80.75 -12.49
CA LYS A 8 26.31 -79.40 -12.02
C LYS A 8 25.27 -78.32 -11.58
N ARG A 9 25.38 -77.97 -10.28
CA ARG A 9 25.88 -76.69 -9.73
C ARG A 9 25.37 -75.37 -10.37
N TYR A 10 24.40 -74.72 -9.72
CA TYR A 10 24.31 -73.25 -9.60
C TYR A 10 23.64 -72.86 -8.27
N MET A 11 24.43 -72.80 -7.20
CA MET A 11 24.15 -71.90 -6.07
C MET A 11 25.07 -70.70 -6.23
N LYS A 12 24.55 -69.62 -6.82
CA LYS A 12 25.09 -68.26 -6.72
C LYS A 12 24.03 -67.29 -7.24
N HIS A 13 23.87 -66.16 -6.56
CA HIS A 13 22.95 -65.04 -6.84
C HIS A 13 21.59 -65.05 -6.14
N TYR A 14 21.59 -64.97 -4.81
CA TYR A 14 20.46 -64.39 -4.06
C TYR A 14 20.85 -63.48 -2.85
N PRO A 15 21.98 -62.73 -2.83
CA PRO A 15 22.09 -61.57 -1.95
C PRO A 15 21.68 -60.26 -2.65
N ASP A 16 21.70 -60.20 -3.99
CA ASP A 16 21.49 -58.96 -4.74
C ASP A 16 20.01 -58.57 -4.91
N LEU A 17 19.08 -59.54 -4.83
CA LEU A 17 17.65 -59.27 -5.02
C LEU A 17 17.00 -58.60 -3.79
N LEU A 18 17.56 -58.81 -2.59
CA LEU A 18 17.11 -58.18 -1.35
C LEU A 18 17.66 -56.75 -1.19
N LEU A 19 18.85 -56.47 -1.73
CA LEU A 19 19.39 -55.10 -1.78
C LEU A 19 18.61 -54.21 -2.77
N LEU A 20 18.14 -54.78 -3.89
CA LEU A 20 17.33 -54.06 -4.88
C LEU A 20 15.96 -53.63 -4.34
N PHE A 21 15.33 -54.43 -3.47
CA PHE A 21 14.07 -54.03 -2.82
C PHE A 21 14.25 -53.02 -1.68
N ALA A 22 15.40 -53.00 -1.00
CA ALA A 22 15.72 -52.00 0.01
C ALA A 22 16.16 -50.64 -0.59
N LEU A 23 16.67 -50.63 -1.83
CA LEU A 23 17.03 -49.41 -2.57
C LEU A 23 15.84 -48.77 -3.30
N LEU A 24 14.73 -49.50 -3.50
CA LEU A 24 13.52 -49.00 -4.16
C LEU A 24 12.48 -48.40 -3.20
N SER A 25 12.70 -48.45 -1.89
CA SER A 25 11.78 -47.88 -0.89
C SER A 25 12.15 -46.48 -0.39
N VAL A 26 13.23 -45.88 -0.90
CA VAL A 26 13.46 -44.44 -0.76
C VAL A 26 12.69 -43.72 -1.87
N THR A 27 11.37 -43.84 -1.85
CA THR A 27 10.54 -42.79 -2.44
C THR A 27 10.72 -41.59 -1.54
N THR A 28 11.67 -40.71 -1.89
CA THR A 28 11.58 -39.32 -1.44
C THR A 28 10.20 -38.86 -1.88
N MET A 29 9.28 -38.75 -0.93
CA MET A 29 8.08 -37.95 -1.12
C MET A 29 8.61 -36.55 -1.37
N ILE A 30 8.86 -36.23 -2.64
CA ILE A 30 8.93 -34.85 -3.10
C ILE A 30 7.51 -34.36 -2.84
N LYS A 31 7.29 -33.82 -1.64
CA LYS A 31 6.09 -33.05 -1.35
C LYS A 31 6.08 -32.00 -2.44
N ALA A 32 5.10 -32.05 -3.34
CA ALA A 32 4.94 -31.03 -4.35
C ALA A 32 4.89 -29.70 -3.60
N GLN A 33 5.95 -28.91 -3.75
CA GLN A 33 5.99 -27.55 -3.23
C GLN A 33 4.84 -26.85 -3.93
N ILE A 34 3.82 -26.47 -3.16
CA ILE A 34 2.72 -25.68 -3.71
C ILE A 34 3.39 -24.40 -4.19
N SER A 35 3.45 -24.22 -5.51
CA SER A 35 4.01 -23.01 -6.10
C SER A 35 3.27 -21.82 -5.51
N ILE A 36 3.99 -20.98 -4.78
CA ILE A 36 3.42 -19.76 -4.23
C ILE A 36 3.22 -18.80 -5.40
N ARG A 37 2.10 -18.10 -5.38
CA ARG A 37 1.82 -17.03 -6.34
C ARG A 37 2.98 -16.02 -6.32
N PRO A 38 3.57 -15.65 -7.48
CA PRO A 38 4.68 -14.69 -7.55
C PRO A 38 4.31 -13.37 -6.87
N TYR A 39 5.25 -12.77 -6.14
CA TYR A 39 5.02 -11.53 -5.39
C TYR A 39 4.45 -10.39 -6.25
N SER A 40 4.88 -10.27 -7.51
CA SER A 40 4.39 -9.26 -8.47
C SER A 40 2.91 -9.38 -8.82
N GLU A 41 2.26 -10.49 -8.47
CA GLU A 41 0.83 -10.67 -8.66
C GLU A 41 0.01 -10.39 -7.39
N TRP A 42 0.68 -10.11 -6.26
CA TRP A 42 0.04 -9.65 -5.03
C TRP A 42 -0.07 -8.13 -5.03
N GLU A 43 -0.97 -7.60 -4.22
CA GLU A 43 -1.02 -6.17 -3.94
C GLU A 43 -0.23 -5.90 -2.67
N ALA A 44 0.92 -5.25 -2.84
CA ALA A 44 1.72 -4.73 -1.75
C ALA A 44 1.39 -3.25 -1.55
N THR A 45 1.04 -2.88 -0.32
CA THR A 45 0.61 -1.52 0.02
C THR A 45 1.32 -1.06 1.28
N GLN A 46 1.57 0.26 1.36
CA GLN A 46 2.36 0.83 2.44
C GLN A 46 1.88 2.22 2.87
N PHE A 47 1.99 2.47 4.17
CA PHE A 47 1.98 3.81 4.77
C PHE A 47 3.30 3.93 5.54
N VAL A 48 4.35 4.44 4.88
CA VAL A 48 5.72 4.40 5.38
C VAL A 48 6.45 5.72 5.20
N ALA A 49 7.34 6.02 6.15
CA ALA A 49 8.43 6.97 5.97
C ALA A 49 9.73 6.18 5.75
N VAL A 50 10.47 6.51 4.70
CA VAL A 50 11.69 5.79 4.28
C VAL A 50 12.91 6.63 4.60
N ASN A 51 13.93 6.02 5.22
CA ASN A 51 15.23 6.65 5.48
C ASN A 51 16.42 5.82 4.92
N GLY A 52 16.12 4.85 4.05
CA GLY A 52 17.09 4.02 3.34
C GLY A 52 16.38 3.12 2.33
N HIS A 53 16.27 1.83 2.64
CA HIS A 53 15.50 0.85 1.89
C HIS A 53 14.02 0.82 2.30
N GLN A 54 13.14 0.73 1.31
CA GLN A 54 11.71 0.47 1.52
C GLN A 54 11.47 -1.02 1.83
N PRO A 55 10.34 -1.40 2.45
CA PRO A 55 10.03 -2.80 2.79
C PRO A 55 10.19 -3.76 1.60
N GLU A 56 9.75 -3.34 0.42
CA GLU A 56 9.79 -4.15 -0.81
C GLU A 56 11.22 -4.54 -1.24
N ASP A 57 12.23 -3.71 -0.94
CA ASP A 57 13.64 -4.00 -1.24
C ASP A 57 14.15 -5.24 -0.50
N TYR A 58 13.50 -5.61 0.61
CA TYR A 58 13.81 -6.83 1.36
C TYR A 58 12.99 -8.03 0.90
N VAL A 59 11.83 -7.81 0.26
CA VAL A 59 10.91 -8.88 -0.19
C VAL A 59 11.32 -9.47 -1.53
N THR A 60 11.74 -8.62 -2.46
CA THR A 60 12.01 -8.97 -3.85
C THR A 60 13.29 -9.78 -4.12
N PRO A 61 14.36 -9.73 -3.29
CA PRO A 61 15.56 -10.52 -3.55
C PRO A 61 15.35 -12.03 -3.42
N ASP A 62 15.99 -12.78 -4.33
CA ASP A 62 16.03 -14.25 -4.34
C ASP A 62 14.63 -14.90 -4.16
N ASN A 63 14.46 -15.69 -3.10
CA ASN A 63 13.19 -16.31 -2.71
C ASN A 63 12.67 -15.78 -1.36
N ASN A 64 13.01 -14.53 -1.01
CA ASN A 64 12.60 -13.92 0.26
C ASN A 64 11.08 -13.86 0.41
N TRP A 65 10.35 -13.57 -0.67
CA TRP A 65 8.89 -13.65 -0.69
C TRP A 65 8.36 -15.03 -0.25
N GLU A 66 8.94 -16.11 -0.77
CA GLU A 66 8.54 -17.47 -0.42
C GLU A 66 8.82 -17.79 1.06
N ILE A 67 9.97 -17.35 1.57
CA ILE A 67 10.30 -17.49 3.00
C ILE A 67 9.26 -16.74 3.84
N LEU A 68 9.03 -15.46 3.52
CA LEU A 68 8.14 -14.58 4.26
C LEU A 68 6.69 -15.09 4.27
N TYR A 69 6.17 -15.51 3.11
CA TYR A 69 4.82 -16.08 2.99
C TYR A 69 4.60 -17.32 3.86
N ASN A 70 5.61 -18.19 3.98
CA ASN A 70 5.54 -19.39 4.82
C ASN A 70 5.70 -19.10 6.32
N LEU A 71 6.26 -17.92 6.66
CA LEU A 71 6.43 -17.44 8.02
C LEU A 71 5.19 -16.70 8.57
N ARG A 72 4.09 -16.61 7.81
CA ARG A 72 2.76 -16.28 8.37
C ARG A 72 2.39 -17.19 9.55
N THR A 73 2.89 -18.43 9.55
CA THR A 73 2.86 -19.34 10.69
C THR A 73 4.26 -19.43 11.31
N PRO A 74 4.40 -19.32 12.65
CA PRO A 74 5.71 -19.41 13.30
C PRO A 74 6.44 -20.74 13.02
N ARG A 75 7.65 -20.68 12.46
CA ARG A 75 8.45 -21.84 12.07
C ARG A 75 9.93 -21.67 12.39
N THR A 76 10.60 -22.77 12.69
CA THR A 76 12.07 -22.84 12.68
C THR A 76 12.58 -22.84 11.24
N GLN A 77 13.85 -22.48 11.06
CA GLN A 77 14.50 -22.58 9.75
C GLN A 77 14.57 -24.04 9.25
N ALA A 78 14.72 -25.01 10.16
CA ALA A 78 14.71 -26.42 9.81
C ALA A 78 13.35 -26.85 9.23
N GLU A 79 12.25 -26.43 9.85
CA GLU A 79 10.88 -26.69 9.35
C GLU A 79 10.68 -26.09 7.94
N LEU A 80 11.20 -24.88 7.65
CA LEU A 80 11.16 -24.31 6.30
C LEU A 80 11.94 -25.16 5.29
N ARG A 81 13.14 -25.60 5.64
CA ARG A 81 13.99 -26.44 4.77
C ARG A 81 13.35 -27.81 4.51
N GLU A 82 12.69 -28.41 5.51
CA GLU A 82 11.91 -29.64 5.36
C GLU A 82 10.71 -29.49 4.42
N MET A 83 10.17 -28.28 4.28
CA MET A 83 9.14 -27.94 3.29
C MET A 83 9.71 -27.73 1.87
N GLY A 84 11.03 -27.87 1.68
CA GLY A 84 11.70 -27.62 0.40
C GLY A 84 12.06 -26.16 0.15
N ILE A 85 11.82 -25.27 1.11
CA ILE A 85 12.11 -23.84 0.97
C ILE A 85 13.59 -23.60 1.23
N LYS A 86 14.29 -23.08 0.21
CA LYS A 86 15.69 -22.65 0.37
C LYS A 86 15.72 -21.45 1.33
N CYS A 87 16.46 -21.57 2.42
CA CYS A 87 16.48 -20.56 3.46
C CYS A 87 17.84 -20.56 4.16
N SER A 88 18.63 -19.52 3.89
CA SER A 88 19.94 -19.28 4.53
C SER A 88 19.80 -18.44 5.80
N ASP A 89 20.84 -18.44 6.64
CA ASP A 89 20.89 -17.57 7.83
C ASP A 89 20.94 -16.10 7.43
N SER A 90 21.69 -15.76 6.37
CA SER A 90 21.80 -14.38 5.86
C SER A 90 20.46 -13.84 5.37
N GLN A 91 19.62 -14.66 4.73
CA GLN A 91 18.29 -14.22 4.29
C GLN A 91 17.36 -13.93 5.48
N LEU A 92 17.37 -14.78 6.51
CA LEU A 92 16.57 -14.54 7.72
C LEU A 92 17.05 -13.30 8.46
N LEU A 93 18.37 -13.09 8.55
CA LEU A 93 18.95 -11.88 9.13
C LEU A 93 18.58 -10.63 8.33
N LEU A 94 18.62 -10.69 7.00
CA LEU A 94 18.22 -9.58 6.13
C LEU A 94 16.74 -9.21 6.34
N LEU A 95 15.85 -10.21 6.39
CA LEU A 95 14.43 -10.00 6.65
C LEU A 95 14.16 -9.47 8.06
N GLU A 96 14.96 -9.89 9.06
CA GLU A 96 14.86 -9.40 10.44
C GLU A 96 15.31 -7.94 10.54
N VAL A 97 16.46 -7.59 9.94
CA VAL A 97 16.96 -6.21 9.87
C VAL A 97 16.00 -5.29 9.12
N GLY A 98 15.39 -5.81 8.05
CA GLY A 98 14.34 -5.14 7.29
C GLY A 98 12.99 -5.06 8.00
N GLY A 99 12.85 -5.66 9.19
CA GLY A 99 11.65 -5.56 9.99
C GLY A 99 10.49 -6.45 9.53
N LEU A 100 10.73 -7.41 8.64
CA LEU A 100 9.69 -8.24 8.02
C LEU A 100 9.46 -9.58 8.73
N VAL A 101 10.43 -10.00 9.55
CA VAL A 101 10.31 -11.18 10.41
C VAL A 101 10.87 -10.89 11.80
N SER A 102 10.39 -11.64 12.79
CA SER A 102 10.95 -11.64 14.15
C SER A 102 11.16 -13.07 14.64
N LYS A 103 12.11 -13.26 15.56
CA LYS A 103 12.41 -14.56 16.16
C LYS A 103 11.98 -14.61 17.62
N THR A 104 11.04 -15.50 17.94
CA THR A 104 10.61 -15.76 19.32
C THR A 104 10.72 -17.25 19.63
N LYS A 105 11.41 -17.59 20.73
CA LYS A 105 11.60 -18.99 21.19
C LYS A 105 12.11 -19.93 20.09
N GLY A 106 13.06 -19.45 19.28
CA GLY A 106 13.67 -20.23 18.20
C GLY A 106 12.84 -20.33 16.91
N LYS A 107 11.63 -19.79 16.88
CA LYS A 107 10.77 -19.75 15.69
C LYS A 107 10.72 -18.34 15.11
N TRP A 108 10.79 -18.26 13.79
CA TRP A 108 10.60 -17.05 12.99
C TRP A 108 9.12 -16.88 12.68
N LYS A 109 8.63 -15.64 12.65
CA LYS A 109 7.27 -15.27 12.25
C LYS A 109 7.36 -13.99 11.41
N ALA A 110 6.53 -13.88 10.37
CA ALA A 110 6.32 -12.62 9.68
C ALA A 110 5.74 -11.58 10.64
N THR A 111 6.24 -10.36 10.59
CA THR A 111 5.75 -9.21 11.39
C THR A 111 4.72 -8.39 10.62
N ILE A 112 4.77 -8.46 9.29
CA ILE A 112 3.82 -7.77 8.42
C ILE A 112 2.57 -8.62 8.16
N PRO A 113 1.39 -8.01 8.01
CA PRO A 113 0.18 -8.71 7.60
C PRO A 113 0.29 -9.20 6.14
N ILE A 114 0.04 -10.48 5.93
CA ILE A 114 -0.02 -11.11 4.60
C ILE A 114 -1.30 -11.93 4.54
N LEU A 115 -2.30 -11.40 3.84
CA LEU A 115 -3.64 -11.97 3.79
C LEU A 115 -3.78 -12.84 2.54
N ASP A 116 -4.18 -14.09 2.71
CA ASP A 116 -4.50 -14.94 1.55
C ASP A 116 -5.80 -14.53 0.86
N LYS A 117 -6.23 -15.31 -0.13
CA LYS A 117 -7.41 -15.01 -0.95
C LYS A 117 -8.68 -14.88 -0.11
N GLU A 118 -8.90 -15.78 0.84
CA GLU A 118 -10.11 -15.76 1.67
C GLU A 118 -10.07 -14.57 2.62
N GLN A 119 -8.93 -14.33 3.26
CA GLN A 119 -8.74 -13.19 4.15
C GLN A 119 -8.87 -11.85 3.43
N THR A 120 -8.30 -11.73 2.22
CA THR A 120 -8.39 -10.52 1.39
C THR A 120 -9.83 -10.24 0.98
N ASN A 121 -10.56 -11.27 0.52
CA ASN A 121 -11.97 -11.12 0.18
C ASN A 121 -12.82 -10.72 1.40
N SER A 122 -12.57 -11.36 2.55
CA SER A 122 -13.24 -11.03 3.81
C SER A 122 -12.96 -9.58 4.25
N LEU A 123 -11.71 -9.11 4.15
CA LEU A 123 -11.34 -7.74 4.47
C LEU A 123 -12.10 -6.75 3.58
N ARG A 124 -12.15 -7.01 2.27
CA ARG A 124 -12.83 -6.14 1.31
C ARG A 124 -14.35 -6.16 1.43
N SER A 125 -14.94 -7.28 1.79
CA SER A 125 -16.37 -7.33 2.12
C SER A 125 -16.67 -6.47 3.34
N LEU A 126 -15.85 -6.59 4.39
CA LEU A 126 -16.00 -5.79 5.61
C LEU A 126 -15.76 -4.30 5.36
N SER A 127 -14.71 -3.93 4.62
CA SER A 127 -14.42 -2.53 4.27
C SER A 127 -15.58 -1.90 3.52
N LYS A 128 -16.17 -2.63 2.57
CA LYS A 128 -17.31 -2.18 1.80
C LYS A 128 -18.54 -1.96 2.67
N GLU A 129 -18.87 -2.89 3.57
CA GLU A 129 -19.99 -2.73 4.51
C GLU A 129 -19.82 -1.49 5.40
N ILE A 130 -18.60 -1.28 5.92
CA ILE A 130 -18.26 -0.11 6.74
C ILE A 130 -18.36 1.17 5.91
N ALA A 131 -17.81 1.17 4.70
CA ALA A 131 -17.86 2.31 3.80
C ALA A 131 -19.29 2.67 3.39
N GLU A 132 -20.16 1.68 3.14
CA GLU A 132 -21.58 1.90 2.84
C GLU A 132 -22.32 2.52 4.04
N SER A 133 -22.15 1.96 5.25
CA SER A 133 -22.69 2.53 6.49
C SER A 133 -22.23 3.97 6.70
N MET A 134 -20.93 4.20 6.52
CA MET A 134 -20.31 5.50 6.71
C MET A 134 -20.82 6.50 5.68
N TYR A 135 -20.88 6.10 4.40
CA TYR A 135 -21.30 6.95 3.30
C TYR A 135 -22.74 7.43 3.46
N VAL A 136 -23.66 6.57 3.91
CA VAL A 136 -25.05 6.99 4.21
C VAL A 136 -25.09 8.14 5.21
N LYS A 137 -24.21 8.14 6.20
CA LYS A 137 -24.14 9.18 7.26
C LYS A 137 -23.43 10.45 6.78
N THR A 138 -22.45 10.34 5.88
CA THR A 138 -21.56 11.44 5.50
C THR A 138 -21.83 12.02 4.11
N LYS A 139 -22.68 11.40 3.29
CA LYS A 139 -22.96 11.82 1.91
C LYS A 139 -23.37 13.29 1.79
N ALA A 140 -24.25 13.78 2.67
CA ALA A 140 -24.68 15.17 2.65
C ALA A 140 -23.52 16.16 2.95
N ASP A 141 -22.59 15.75 3.80
CA ASP A 141 -21.40 16.54 4.11
C ASP A 141 -20.39 16.53 2.96
N PHE A 142 -20.21 15.39 2.28
CA PHE A 142 -19.40 15.34 1.05
C PHE A 142 -19.98 16.19 -0.08
N ILE A 143 -21.30 16.18 -0.28
CA ILE A 143 -21.98 17.09 -1.24
C ILE A 143 -21.70 18.55 -0.85
N SER A 144 -21.83 18.88 0.43
CA SER A 144 -21.57 20.23 0.94
C SER A 144 -20.10 20.64 0.76
N LEU A 145 -19.16 19.72 0.92
CA LEU A 145 -17.73 19.94 0.68
C LEU A 145 -17.48 20.23 -0.80
N ALA A 146 -17.98 19.39 -1.71
CA ALA A 146 -17.83 19.57 -3.15
C ALA A 146 -18.45 20.89 -3.65
N GLN A 147 -19.60 21.28 -3.10
CA GLN A 147 -20.22 22.58 -3.36
C GLN A 147 -19.35 23.73 -2.85
N THR A 148 -18.83 23.64 -1.63
CA THR A 148 -17.97 24.66 -1.03
C THR A 148 -16.69 24.85 -1.87
N ILE A 149 -16.06 23.77 -2.31
CA ILE A 149 -14.89 23.81 -3.20
C ILE A 149 -15.24 24.48 -4.54
N SER A 150 -16.42 24.19 -5.09
CA SER A 150 -16.90 24.83 -6.32
C SER A 150 -17.17 26.33 -6.14
N GLU A 151 -17.77 26.73 -5.00
CA GLU A 151 -18.00 28.13 -4.63
C GLU A 151 -16.68 28.91 -4.45
N MET A 152 -15.60 28.22 -4.06
CA MET A 152 -14.24 28.78 -4.01
C MET A 152 -13.60 28.96 -5.40
N GLY A 153 -14.26 28.50 -6.48
CA GLY A 153 -13.74 28.57 -7.85
C GLY A 153 -12.96 27.33 -8.30
N PHE A 154 -12.86 26.29 -7.48
CA PHE A 154 -11.98 25.14 -7.70
C PHE A 154 -12.75 23.85 -7.95
N LYS A 155 -13.85 23.92 -8.70
CA LYS A 155 -14.72 22.76 -9.02
C LYS A 155 -13.93 21.56 -9.58
N ASN A 156 -12.90 21.80 -10.37
CA ASN A 156 -12.10 20.72 -10.97
C ASN A 156 -11.12 20.08 -9.97
N ASN A 157 -10.84 20.73 -8.84
CA ASN A 157 -10.01 20.23 -7.74
C ASN A 157 -10.78 19.47 -6.67
N VAL A 158 -12.08 19.20 -6.89
CA VAL A 158 -12.90 18.47 -5.91
C VAL A 158 -12.29 17.10 -5.60
N LEU A 159 -11.79 16.37 -6.60
CA LEU A 159 -11.14 15.08 -6.36
C LEU A 159 -9.88 15.23 -5.49
N SER A 160 -8.98 16.16 -5.82
CA SER A 160 -7.72 16.33 -5.09
C SER A 160 -7.93 16.82 -3.65
N LEU A 161 -8.89 17.70 -3.41
CA LEU A 161 -9.21 18.18 -2.06
C LEU A 161 -10.02 17.17 -1.23
N VAL A 162 -10.85 16.33 -1.86
CA VAL A 162 -11.54 15.25 -1.13
C VAL A 162 -10.60 14.08 -0.85
N PHE A 163 -9.82 13.64 -1.83
CA PHE A 163 -8.89 12.54 -1.67
C PHE A 163 -7.64 12.99 -0.90
N SER A 164 -6.72 13.73 -1.52
CA SER A 164 -5.41 14.01 -0.96
C SER A 164 -5.44 14.91 0.28
N TYR A 165 -6.30 15.92 0.33
CA TYR A 165 -6.37 16.79 1.52
C TYR A 165 -7.12 16.12 2.69
N LEU A 166 -8.34 15.63 2.46
CA LEU A 166 -9.19 15.08 3.51
C LEU A 166 -8.86 13.62 3.84
N LEU A 167 -8.98 12.71 2.86
CA LEU A 167 -8.91 11.26 3.09
C LEU A 167 -7.47 10.73 3.21
N ASP A 168 -6.56 11.20 2.39
CA ASP A 168 -5.17 10.74 2.35
C ASP A 168 -4.19 11.74 3.01
N GLY A 169 -4.74 12.70 3.76
CA GLY A 169 -3.98 13.71 4.50
C GLY A 169 -4.50 13.85 5.93
N LYS A 170 -5.58 14.62 6.12
CA LYS A 170 -6.12 14.91 7.46
C LYS A 170 -6.55 13.66 8.22
N MET A 171 -7.08 12.65 7.55
CA MET A 171 -7.44 11.40 8.22
C MET A 171 -6.24 10.67 8.84
N TRP A 172 -5.07 10.65 8.19
CA TRP A 172 -3.88 10.01 8.76
C TRP A 172 -3.48 10.61 10.09
N THR A 173 -3.46 11.95 10.19
CA THR A 173 -3.15 12.67 11.44
C THR A 173 -4.10 12.34 12.59
N LYS A 174 -5.29 11.78 12.30
CA LYS A 174 -6.29 11.39 13.31
C LYS A 174 -6.21 9.91 13.68
N LEU A 175 -5.74 9.07 12.77
CA LEU A 175 -5.74 7.62 12.94
C LEU A 175 -4.42 7.10 13.50
N VAL A 176 -3.28 7.52 12.91
CA VAL A 176 -1.95 7.01 13.23
C VAL A 176 -0.90 8.07 12.93
N LEU A 177 -0.01 8.33 13.88
CA LEU A 177 1.25 9.04 13.63
C LEU A 177 2.38 8.03 13.37
N PHE A 178 3.46 8.42 12.70
CA PHE A 178 4.58 7.48 12.49
C PHE A 178 5.25 7.04 13.79
N GLU A 179 5.24 7.91 14.81
CA GLU A 179 5.70 7.56 16.17
C GLU A 179 4.82 6.52 16.88
N ASP A 180 3.61 6.31 16.36
CA ASP A 180 2.63 5.40 16.91
C ASP A 180 2.76 3.97 16.36
N VAL A 181 3.56 3.75 15.33
CA VAL A 181 3.75 2.48 14.60
C VAL A 181 5.19 1.99 14.66
N ASP A 182 5.41 0.75 14.24
CA ASP A 182 6.73 0.12 14.34
C ASP A 182 7.77 0.88 13.52
N ASN A 183 8.96 1.01 14.13
CA ASN A 183 10.10 1.68 13.55
C ASN A 183 11.22 0.67 13.30
N TYR A 184 11.73 0.65 12.08
CA TYR A 184 12.74 -0.29 11.62
C TYR A 184 13.99 0.45 11.14
N THR A 185 15.04 -0.29 10.83
CA THR A 185 16.36 0.29 10.51
C THR A 185 16.30 1.29 9.35
N SER A 186 15.50 0.99 8.31
CA SER A 186 15.47 1.75 7.06
C SER A 186 14.11 2.35 6.69
N TRP A 187 13.10 2.14 7.53
CA TRP A 187 11.74 2.64 7.33
C TRP A 187 10.93 2.58 8.64
N SER A 188 9.88 3.39 8.74
CA SER A 188 8.88 3.32 9.82
C SER A 188 7.49 3.33 9.21
N GLY A 189 6.54 2.60 9.79
CA GLY A 189 5.17 2.60 9.27
C GLY A 189 4.50 1.24 9.22
N CYS A 190 3.52 1.13 8.32
CA CYS A 190 2.76 -0.08 8.06
C CYS A 190 3.04 -0.56 6.64
N TYR A 191 3.36 -1.85 6.50
CA TYR A 191 3.49 -2.53 5.23
C TYR A 191 2.67 -3.82 5.28
N TRP A 192 1.87 -4.09 4.26
CA TRP A 192 1.03 -5.28 4.20
C TRP A 192 0.85 -5.76 2.77
N VAL A 193 0.50 -7.03 2.63
CA VAL A 193 0.34 -7.69 1.33
C VAL A 193 -1.02 -8.39 1.26
N LEU A 194 -1.79 -8.07 0.22
CA LEU A 194 -3.10 -8.63 -0.08
C LEU A 194 -3.04 -9.54 -1.31
N TYR A 195 -3.89 -10.57 -1.33
CA TYR A 195 -3.84 -11.61 -2.35
C TYR A 195 -4.19 -11.12 -3.74
N GLU A 196 -5.28 -10.37 -3.90
CA GLU A 196 -5.70 -9.82 -5.19
C GLU A 196 -5.54 -8.31 -5.19
N SER A 197 -5.13 -7.74 -6.32
CA SER A 197 -5.23 -6.30 -6.55
C SER A 197 -6.68 -5.80 -6.46
N ARG A 198 -6.86 -4.60 -5.91
CA ARG A 198 -8.14 -3.91 -5.93
C ARG A 198 -8.53 -3.61 -7.38
N ASN A 199 -9.80 -3.81 -7.69
CA ASN A 199 -10.41 -3.34 -8.93
C ASN A 199 -11.11 -2.02 -8.62
N GLY A 200 -10.78 -0.93 -9.32
CA GLY A 200 -11.42 0.35 -9.09
C GLY A 200 -10.51 1.53 -9.43
N PHE A 201 -10.95 2.73 -9.05
CA PHE A 201 -10.13 3.91 -9.14
C PHE A 201 -9.05 3.87 -8.06
N ALA A 202 -7.81 4.18 -8.43
CA ALA A 202 -6.68 4.31 -7.52
C ALA A 202 -5.86 5.54 -7.90
N CYS A 203 -5.36 6.25 -6.89
CA CYS A 203 -4.44 7.36 -7.05
C CYS A 203 -3.55 7.49 -5.80
N GLY A 204 -2.54 8.34 -5.84
CA GLY A 204 -1.67 8.64 -4.73
C GLY A 204 -1.63 10.13 -4.43
N THR A 205 -1.05 10.46 -3.28
CA THR A 205 -0.75 11.81 -2.85
C THR A 205 0.75 11.98 -2.76
N ASN A 206 1.30 12.96 -3.46
CA ASN A 206 2.70 13.35 -3.35
C ASN A 206 2.78 14.79 -2.84
N GLY A 207 3.71 15.07 -1.94
CA GLY A 207 3.98 16.42 -1.46
C GLY A 207 5.39 16.88 -1.81
N PHE A 208 5.49 18.14 -2.21
CA PHE A 208 6.72 18.86 -2.54
C PHE A 208 6.95 20.00 -1.55
N GLY A 209 8.19 20.50 -1.50
CA GLY A 209 8.67 21.44 -0.50
C GLY A 209 8.52 20.88 0.92
N GLU A 210 8.03 21.71 1.83
CA GLU A 210 7.71 21.32 3.22
C GLU A 210 6.35 20.58 3.30
N GLN A 211 6.07 19.68 2.34
CA GLN A 211 4.78 19.00 2.17
C GLN A 211 3.60 19.96 2.01
N ASN A 212 3.84 21.12 1.41
CA ASN A 212 2.89 22.22 1.27
C ASN A 212 2.36 22.38 -0.16
N LEU A 213 3.04 21.85 -1.18
CA LEU A 213 2.49 21.71 -2.53
C LEU A 213 2.13 20.24 -2.77
N ILE A 214 0.85 19.96 -2.92
CA ILE A 214 0.31 18.60 -2.97
C ILE A 214 -0.19 18.27 -4.36
N LEU A 215 0.21 17.11 -4.86
CA LEU A 215 -0.23 16.52 -6.11
C LEU A 215 -1.00 15.24 -5.83
N THR A 216 -2.23 15.17 -6.34
CA THR A 216 -2.92 13.89 -6.53
C THR A 216 -2.51 13.30 -7.88
N TYR A 217 -2.13 12.02 -7.93
CA TYR A 217 -1.59 11.42 -9.17
C TYR A 217 -2.02 9.97 -9.37
N ILE A 218 -2.10 9.52 -10.62
CA ILE A 218 -2.20 8.09 -10.97
C ILE A 218 -0.84 7.51 -11.39
N ASN A 219 0.07 8.38 -11.82
CA ASN A 219 1.44 8.08 -12.21
C ASN A 219 2.29 9.31 -11.86
N SER A 220 3.50 9.12 -11.30
CA SER A 220 4.33 10.25 -10.87
C SER A 220 4.88 11.07 -12.05
N GLY A 221 4.93 10.50 -13.26
CA GLY A 221 5.41 11.18 -14.47
C GLY A 221 4.50 12.29 -15.01
N ILE A 222 3.33 12.54 -14.42
CA ILE A 222 2.40 13.59 -14.88
C ILE A 222 2.87 15.01 -14.54
N ALA A 223 3.76 15.14 -13.56
CA ALA A 223 4.24 16.40 -13.04
C ALA A 223 5.60 16.79 -13.65
N PRO A 224 5.99 18.08 -13.57
CA PRO A 224 7.36 18.50 -13.74
C PRO A 224 8.34 17.73 -12.82
N ASP A 225 9.63 17.83 -13.12
CA ASP A 225 10.69 17.28 -12.27
C ASP A 225 10.57 17.75 -10.81
N ASN A 226 10.97 16.91 -9.86
CA ASN A 226 10.85 17.18 -8.43
C ASN A 226 11.46 18.54 -8.04
N ASP A 227 12.67 18.85 -8.53
CA ASP A 227 13.34 20.14 -8.25
C ASP A 227 12.51 21.36 -8.69
N ILE A 228 11.74 21.22 -9.79
CA ILE A 228 10.86 22.29 -10.29
C ILE A 228 9.65 22.44 -9.37
N MET A 229 9.06 21.33 -8.95
CA MET A 229 7.92 21.32 -8.05
C MET A 229 8.28 21.82 -6.64
N ASP A 230 9.45 21.45 -6.12
CA ASP A 230 9.97 21.95 -4.85
C ASP A 230 10.24 23.46 -4.92
N HIS A 231 10.89 23.94 -5.99
CA HIS A 231 11.13 25.38 -6.17
C HIS A 231 9.81 26.18 -6.30
N CYS A 232 8.79 25.61 -6.96
CA CYS A 232 7.44 26.18 -7.02
C CYS A 232 6.83 26.31 -5.60
N ALA A 233 6.94 25.25 -4.80
CA ALA A 233 6.45 25.24 -3.43
C ALA A 233 7.12 26.34 -2.58
N ASP A 234 8.44 26.50 -2.72
CA ASP A 234 9.22 27.52 -2.01
C ASP A 234 8.83 28.95 -2.40
N GLU A 235 8.69 29.24 -3.69
CA GLU A 235 8.27 30.57 -4.16
C GLU A 235 6.86 30.93 -3.67
N ILE A 236 5.92 29.97 -3.72
CA ILE A 236 4.56 30.19 -3.20
C ILE A 236 4.59 30.42 -1.68
N ALA A 237 5.37 29.63 -0.93
CA ALA A 237 5.50 29.80 0.50
C ALA A 237 6.07 31.17 0.88
N GLN A 238 7.03 31.68 0.11
CA GLN A 238 7.71 32.93 0.40
C GLN A 238 6.95 34.17 -0.11
N PHE A 239 6.37 34.10 -1.31
CA PHE A 239 5.84 35.26 -2.03
C PHE A 239 4.34 35.18 -2.32
N GLY A 240 3.70 34.02 -2.07
CA GLY A 240 2.30 33.75 -2.41
C GLY A 240 2.06 33.50 -3.91
N LYS A 241 3.12 33.47 -4.72
CA LYS A 241 3.11 33.27 -6.17
C LYS A 241 4.51 32.90 -6.66
N VAL A 242 4.63 32.49 -7.92
CA VAL A 242 5.92 32.22 -8.57
C VAL A 242 6.49 33.54 -9.10
N THR A 243 7.73 33.88 -8.75
CA THR A 243 8.37 35.17 -9.12
C THR A 243 9.56 34.98 -10.06
N ASP A 244 10.16 33.78 -10.08
CA ASP A 244 11.22 33.43 -11.03
C ASP A 244 10.63 33.24 -12.43
N ALA A 245 10.99 34.13 -13.35
CA ALA A 245 10.54 34.09 -14.75
C ALA A 245 10.92 32.79 -15.49
N LYS A 246 12.05 32.17 -15.13
CA LYS A 246 12.44 30.88 -15.69
C LYS A 246 11.49 29.79 -15.20
N LEU A 247 11.20 29.78 -13.89
CA LEU A 247 10.27 28.83 -13.29
C LEU A 247 8.85 29.00 -13.86
N VAL A 248 8.36 30.23 -14.02
CA VAL A 248 7.08 30.51 -14.71
C VAL A 248 7.04 29.86 -16.09
N SER A 249 8.10 30.00 -16.88
CA SER A 249 8.20 29.41 -18.22
C SER A 249 8.17 27.87 -18.21
N GLN A 250 8.67 27.25 -17.13
CA GLN A 250 8.68 25.79 -16.95
C GLN A 250 7.32 25.25 -16.46
N LEU A 251 6.59 26.03 -15.65
CA LEU A 251 5.32 25.63 -15.04
C LEU A 251 4.10 25.89 -15.95
N LYS A 252 4.16 26.92 -16.80
CA LYS A 252 3.06 27.31 -17.69
C LYS A 252 2.55 26.19 -18.62
N PRO A 253 3.41 25.33 -19.22
CA PRO A 253 2.94 24.19 -20.03
C PRO A 253 2.07 23.18 -19.28
N TYR A 254 2.15 23.17 -17.95
CA TYR A 254 1.35 22.31 -17.07
C TYR A 254 0.10 23.03 -16.53
N GLY A 255 -0.10 24.30 -16.91
CA GLY A 255 -1.20 25.14 -16.44
C GLY A 255 -1.15 25.48 -14.96
N LEU A 256 0.02 25.36 -14.31
CA LEU A 256 0.15 25.63 -12.88
C LEU A 256 0.16 27.13 -12.55
N VAL A 257 0.62 27.97 -13.47
CA VAL A 257 0.73 29.43 -13.32
C VAL A 257 0.32 30.17 -14.58
N ASP A 258 -0.07 31.44 -14.43
CA ASP A 258 -0.27 32.38 -15.54
C ASP A 258 1.04 33.09 -15.96
N ASP A 259 0.92 34.03 -16.91
CA ASP A 259 2.05 34.84 -17.40
C ASP A 259 2.68 35.76 -16.35
N ASN A 260 1.95 36.07 -15.28
CA ASN A 260 2.42 36.88 -14.17
C ASN A 260 3.00 36.02 -13.04
N GLY A 261 2.94 34.69 -13.14
CA GLY A 261 3.33 33.76 -12.09
C GLY A 261 2.27 33.56 -11.01
N ASP A 262 1.04 34.03 -11.21
CA ASP A 262 -0.08 33.75 -10.31
C ASP A 262 -0.51 32.28 -10.46
N VAL A 263 -0.70 31.59 -9.34
CA VAL A 263 -1.05 30.16 -9.34
C VAL A 263 -2.49 29.93 -9.79
N LEU A 264 -2.71 28.84 -10.53
CA LEU A 264 -4.01 28.48 -11.11
C LEU A 264 -4.69 27.31 -10.39
N PHE A 265 -4.28 27.05 -9.15
CA PHE A 265 -4.78 26.00 -8.27
C PHE A 265 -5.03 26.56 -6.86
N PRO A 266 -5.79 25.86 -5.99
CA PRO A 266 -6.17 26.41 -4.70
C PRO A 266 -4.99 26.55 -3.75
N ILE A 267 -4.95 27.68 -3.04
CA ILE A 267 -4.13 27.89 -1.84
C ILE A 267 -5.05 27.77 -0.62
N ILE A 268 -4.90 26.67 0.13
CA ILE A 268 -5.62 26.39 1.37
C ILE A 268 -4.90 27.08 2.53
N LYS A 269 -5.52 28.13 3.05
CA LYS A 269 -4.99 28.94 4.15
C LYS A 269 -5.34 28.34 5.51
N LYS A 270 -4.50 28.55 6.52
CA LYS A 270 -4.79 28.17 7.92
C LYS A 270 -5.89 29.07 8.52
N ARG A 271 -7.16 28.84 8.18
CA ARG A 271 -8.31 29.63 8.66
C ARG A 271 -9.51 28.76 9.02
N GLN A 272 -10.39 29.26 9.89
CA GLN A 272 -11.64 28.59 10.25
C GLN A 272 -12.77 29.05 9.33
N ASP A 273 -12.80 28.53 8.09
CA ASP A 273 -13.87 28.77 7.13
C ASP A 273 -14.79 27.54 6.95
N ARG A 274 -15.81 27.67 6.10
CA ARG A 274 -16.77 26.59 5.82
C ARG A 274 -16.10 25.32 5.30
N PHE A 275 -15.04 25.44 4.49
CA PHE A 275 -14.29 24.29 3.99
C PHE A 275 -13.67 23.52 5.16
N HIS A 276 -12.95 24.20 6.04
CA HIS A 276 -12.31 23.58 7.20
C HIS A 276 -13.32 22.95 8.17
N GLN A 277 -14.46 23.62 8.42
CA GLN A 277 -15.52 23.09 9.30
C GLN A 277 -16.12 21.79 8.76
N ILE A 278 -16.38 21.71 7.45
CA ILE A 278 -16.93 20.49 6.83
C ILE A 278 -15.89 19.39 6.82
N THR A 279 -14.63 19.69 6.48
CA THR A 279 -13.52 18.73 6.54
C THR A 279 -13.38 18.17 7.95
N GLU A 280 -13.32 19.00 8.99
CA GLU A 280 -13.20 18.54 10.38
C GLU A 280 -14.38 17.66 10.80
N LYS A 281 -15.61 18.05 10.43
CA LYS A 281 -16.81 17.25 10.67
C LYS A 281 -16.72 15.87 10.01
N LEU A 282 -16.27 15.81 8.76
CA LEU A 282 -16.06 14.55 8.02
C LEU A 282 -14.98 13.70 8.70
N VAL A 283 -13.81 14.27 9.00
CA VAL A 283 -12.72 13.56 9.68
C VAL A 283 -13.20 12.93 10.99
N ASN A 284 -13.90 13.71 11.81
CA ASN A 284 -14.44 13.21 13.09
C ASN A 284 -15.47 12.10 12.89
N SER A 285 -16.34 12.22 11.88
CA SER A 285 -17.38 11.21 11.59
C SER A 285 -16.79 9.90 11.08
N ILE A 286 -15.85 9.99 10.12
CA ILE A 286 -15.13 8.84 9.56
C ILE A 286 -14.33 8.14 10.67
N SER A 287 -13.57 8.90 11.45
CA SER A 287 -12.75 8.36 12.55
C SER A 287 -13.59 7.66 13.63
N ALA A 288 -14.77 8.19 13.96
CA ALA A 288 -15.67 7.58 14.93
C ALA A 288 -16.20 6.22 14.44
N GLU A 289 -16.59 6.14 13.17
CA GLU A 289 -17.10 4.90 12.57
C GLU A 289 -16.00 3.82 12.49
N LEU A 290 -14.77 4.18 12.12
CA LEU A 290 -13.62 3.25 12.10
C LEU A 290 -13.31 2.68 13.49
N LYS A 291 -13.30 3.52 14.53
CA LYS A 291 -13.05 3.09 15.92
C LYS A 291 -14.07 2.06 16.40
N ASN A 292 -15.32 2.16 15.98
CA ASN A 292 -16.36 1.21 16.35
C ASN A 292 -16.19 -0.18 15.70
N ASN A 293 -15.36 -0.30 14.66
CA ASN A 293 -15.20 -1.53 13.87
C ASN A 293 -13.78 -2.13 13.91
N CYS A 294 -12.77 -1.43 14.42
CA CYS A 294 -11.37 -1.85 14.31
C CYS A 294 -10.95 -2.99 15.26
N GLY A 295 -11.50 -3.06 16.48
CA GLY A 295 -11.03 -4.03 17.50
C GLY A 295 -11.24 -5.50 17.12
N SER A 296 -12.29 -5.80 16.35
CA SER A 296 -12.55 -7.15 15.83
C SER A 296 -11.55 -7.56 14.73
N LEU A 297 -11.02 -6.60 13.98
CA LEU A 297 -10.21 -6.84 12.79
C LEU A 297 -8.83 -7.40 13.13
N ALA A 298 -8.15 -6.84 14.13
CA ALA A 298 -6.86 -7.32 14.58
C ALA A 298 -6.93 -8.79 15.01
N SER A 299 -7.96 -9.15 15.78
CA SER A 299 -8.22 -10.52 16.22
C SER A 299 -8.58 -11.45 15.06
N GLN A 300 -9.40 -10.98 14.12
CA GLN A 300 -9.87 -11.79 12.98
C GLN A 300 -8.75 -12.18 12.02
N TYR A 301 -7.78 -11.29 11.77
CA TYR A 301 -6.70 -11.54 10.81
C TYR A 301 -5.34 -11.85 11.46
N GLY A 302 -5.27 -11.93 12.80
CA GLY A 302 -4.05 -12.25 13.52
C GLY A 302 -2.98 -11.15 13.40
N ILE A 303 -3.41 -9.89 13.38
CA ILE A 303 -2.53 -8.72 13.32
C ILE A 303 -2.19 -8.32 14.75
N ASP A 304 -0.91 -8.38 15.11
CA ASP A 304 -0.47 -8.17 16.50
C ASP A 304 -0.63 -6.69 16.95
N ASN A 305 -0.53 -5.74 16.01
CA ASN A 305 -0.63 -4.30 16.28
C ASN A 305 -1.96 -3.73 15.78
N GLU A 306 -2.83 -3.29 16.71
CA GLU A 306 -4.15 -2.72 16.37
C GLU A 306 -4.08 -1.47 15.48
N LYS A 307 -2.99 -0.69 15.54
CA LYS A 307 -2.81 0.47 14.67
C LYS A 307 -2.51 0.07 13.23
N VAL A 308 -1.75 -1.02 13.03
CA VAL A 308 -1.56 -1.61 11.70
C VAL A 308 -2.90 -2.09 11.14
N ALA A 309 -3.70 -2.77 11.96
CA ALA A 309 -5.06 -3.18 11.60
C ALA A 309 -5.96 -1.99 11.22
N MET A 310 -5.89 -0.89 11.98
CA MET A 310 -6.63 0.35 11.69
C MET A 310 -6.22 0.96 10.35
N VAL A 311 -4.91 1.08 10.08
CA VAL A 311 -4.39 1.63 8.82
C VAL A 311 -4.83 0.79 7.63
N MET A 312 -4.70 -0.54 7.72
CA MET A 312 -5.15 -1.45 6.67
C MET A 312 -6.65 -1.34 6.41
N LEU A 313 -7.47 -1.33 7.46
CA LEU A 313 -8.91 -1.21 7.33
C LEU A 313 -9.28 0.12 6.67
N TYR A 314 -8.73 1.21 7.19
CA TYR A 314 -9.04 2.54 6.68
C TYR A 314 -8.61 2.69 5.23
N HIS A 315 -7.46 2.13 4.83
CA HIS A 315 -7.01 2.15 3.44
C HIS A 315 -8.07 1.52 2.52
N GLU A 316 -8.61 0.35 2.84
CA GLU A 316 -9.67 -0.27 2.03
C GLU A 316 -10.98 0.55 2.06
N VAL A 317 -11.39 1.04 3.24
CA VAL A 317 -12.61 1.86 3.41
C VAL A 317 -12.52 3.17 2.63
N MET A 318 -11.35 3.81 2.62
CA MET A 318 -11.09 5.05 1.89
C MET A 318 -11.38 4.86 0.39
N TRP A 319 -10.92 3.75 -0.19
CA TRP A 319 -11.16 3.48 -1.61
C TRP A 319 -12.63 3.18 -1.90
N ASP A 320 -13.32 2.42 -1.04
CA ASP A 320 -14.76 2.18 -1.18
C ASP A 320 -15.57 3.49 -1.08
N LEU A 321 -15.16 4.43 -0.22
CA LEU A 321 -15.77 5.76 -0.15
C LEU A 321 -15.55 6.56 -1.43
N VAL A 322 -14.33 6.56 -1.99
CA VAL A 322 -14.01 7.23 -3.25
C VAL A 322 -14.85 6.67 -4.39
N ASP A 323 -14.97 5.35 -4.49
CA ASP A 323 -15.79 4.67 -5.50
C ASP A 323 -17.28 5.09 -5.38
N ASN A 324 -17.83 5.13 -4.16
CA ASN A 324 -19.19 5.59 -3.90
C ASN A 324 -19.40 7.07 -4.32
N LEU A 325 -18.43 7.95 -4.02
CA LEU A 325 -18.47 9.37 -4.38
C LEU A 325 -18.41 9.58 -5.90
N ILE A 326 -17.63 8.78 -6.62
CA ILE A 326 -17.55 8.79 -8.08
C ILE A 326 -18.86 8.26 -8.69
N GLN A 327 -19.36 7.14 -8.18
CA GLN A 327 -20.60 6.51 -8.65
C GLN A 327 -21.79 7.47 -8.56
N ASP A 328 -21.89 8.21 -7.45
CA ASP A 328 -22.93 9.21 -7.22
C ASP A 328 -22.63 10.58 -7.83
N ARG A 329 -21.53 10.71 -8.58
CA ARG A 329 -21.13 11.93 -9.30
C ARG A 329 -20.95 13.15 -8.38
N ILE A 330 -20.51 12.92 -7.15
CA ILE A 330 -20.13 13.97 -6.20
C ILE A 330 -18.71 14.44 -6.51
N ILE A 331 -17.82 13.49 -6.83
CA ILE A 331 -16.49 13.75 -7.36
C ILE A 331 -16.37 13.15 -8.76
N PHE A 332 -15.44 13.66 -9.57
CA PHE A 332 -15.22 13.20 -10.93
C PHE A 332 -13.74 12.95 -11.15
N THR A 333 -13.42 11.94 -11.95
CA THR A 333 -12.06 11.72 -12.44
C THR A 333 -11.61 12.94 -13.27
N PRO A 334 -10.53 13.63 -12.87
CA PRO A 334 -9.93 14.74 -13.61
C PRO A 334 -9.58 14.36 -15.05
N ALA A 335 -9.57 15.34 -15.96
CA ALA A 335 -9.29 15.05 -17.37
C ALA A 335 -7.86 14.55 -17.59
N ILE A 336 -6.89 15.08 -16.83
CA ILE A 336 -5.49 14.65 -16.88
C ILE A 336 -5.32 13.16 -16.56
N PHE A 337 -6.20 12.56 -15.75
CA PHE A 337 -6.15 11.12 -15.46
C PHE A 337 -6.79 10.23 -16.55
N LYS A 338 -7.49 10.84 -17.52
CA LYS A 338 -8.10 10.11 -18.63
C LYS A 338 -7.19 10.07 -19.85
N ASP A 339 -6.43 11.14 -20.06
CA ASP A 339 -5.44 11.28 -21.13
C ASP A 339 -4.41 12.33 -20.70
N GLU A 340 -3.27 11.86 -20.21
CA GLU A 340 -2.19 12.69 -19.65
C GLU A 340 -1.59 13.62 -20.70
N GLU A 341 -1.33 13.10 -21.91
CA GLU A 341 -0.69 13.85 -22.99
C GLU A 341 -1.60 14.96 -23.52
N SER A 342 -2.88 14.66 -23.73
CA SER A 342 -3.82 15.64 -24.29
C SER A 342 -4.31 16.68 -23.28
N ASN A 343 -4.08 16.47 -21.97
CA ASN A 343 -4.55 17.36 -20.90
C ASN A 343 -3.43 17.78 -19.95
N LYS A 344 -2.18 17.79 -20.44
CA LYS A 344 -0.99 18.14 -19.65
C LYS A 344 -1.12 19.51 -18.99
N GLU A 345 -1.76 20.46 -19.66
CA GLU A 345 -2.03 21.81 -19.20
C GLU A 345 -3.09 21.88 -18.07
N ARG A 346 -3.67 20.75 -17.67
CA ARG A 346 -4.71 20.66 -16.63
C ARG A 346 -4.18 20.06 -15.33
N LEU A 347 -2.86 20.06 -15.13
CA LEU A 347 -2.24 19.58 -13.89
C LEU A 347 -2.74 20.37 -12.67
N ASN A 348 -3.10 21.65 -12.87
CA ASN A 348 -3.69 22.48 -11.83
C ASN A 348 -4.99 21.93 -11.24
N GLU A 349 -5.70 21.01 -11.89
CA GLU A 349 -6.92 20.36 -11.36
C GLU A 349 -6.61 19.33 -10.27
N VAL A 350 -5.37 18.85 -10.21
CA VAL A 350 -4.93 17.81 -9.29
C VAL A 350 -3.82 18.27 -8.35
N VAL A 351 -3.52 19.58 -8.37
CA VAL A 351 -2.58 20.23 -7.47
C VAL A 351 -3.32 21.17 -6.52
N PHE A 352 -2.82 21.32 -5.30
CA PHE A 352 -3.19 22.40 -4.39
C PHE A 352 -2.01 22.74 -3.48
N PHE A 353 -2.00 23.96 -2.96
CA PHE A 353 -1.05 24.36 -1.91
C PHE A 353 -1.76 24.45 -0.57
N ILE A 354 -1.09 24.09 0.52
CA ILE A 354 -1.58 24.22 1.89
C ILE A 354 -0.55 24.94 2.74
N GLU A 355 -0.95 26.05 3.35
CA GLU A 355 -0.09 26.78 4.28
C GLU A 355 0.29 25.88 5.46
N GLY A 356 1.59 25.72 5.71
CA GLY A 356 2.14 24.88 6.76
C GLY A 356 2.10 23.38 6.48
N GLY A 357 1.74 22.91 5.29
CA GLY A 357 1.90 21.50 4.95
C GLY A 357 0.75 20.58 5.38
N LEU A 358 0.60 19.47 4.65
CA LEU A 358 -0.55 18.57 4.73
C LEU A 358 -0.71 17.90 6.10
N MET A 359 0.41 17.47 6.67
CA MET A 359 0.48 16.69 7.91
C MET A 359 0.55 17.53 9.19
N GLN A 360 0.42 18.86 9.09
CA GLN A 360 0.38 19.78 10.24
C GLN A 360 -1.03 20.07 10.77
#